data_AF-A0A6L3EW69-F1
#
_entry.id   AF-A0A6L3EW69-F1
#
_cell.length_a   1.000
_cell.length_b   1.000
_cell.length_c   1.000
_cell.angle_alpha   90.00
_cell.angle_beta   90.00
_cell.angle_gamma   90.00
#
_symmetry.space_group_name_H-M   'P 1'
#
loop_
_entity.id
_entity.type
_entity.pdbx_description
1 polymer ?
#
loop_
_entity_poly.entity_id
_entity_poly.type
_entity_poly.pdbx_seq_one_letter_code
_entity_poly.pdbx_strand_id
1 'polypeptide(L)'
;MVSGLVGNVGIIVAFKTNIQGLKMMKYTESFPIQFAPVAHVDAVIKRSQFRVTVLTSRLLRLEFSPTGEFEDRPSQALWYREQPVPKFEVGEENGRFYLNTNHLQLNYQLDAPQFTPEALNIALTENNTVWHYGDANPLNLQGTTRTLDRADGAIDLEEGLLSRSGWVVYDDSKRLVFDETGWLTNRNAPAGYQDLYFFGYGTDYKVCLSDFAKVAGPAPMVPRWSLGNWWSRYWAYAEDELLDLMDEFIAHEVPLSVCIVDMDWHLTNTGNDSTGWTGYTWNRDLFPDPKAFIAKLHQRNLKPRPIFILQKAFTTMRSRMQLWHNIWTLIQKTKRPSHF
;
A
#
# COMPACT_ATOMS: atom_id res chain seq x y z
N MET A 1 9.63 -1.45 -35.42
CA MET A 1 10.38 -0.19 -35.63
C MET A 1 9.34 0.93 -35.60
N VAL A 2 9.23 1.82 -34.62
CA VAL A 2 10.13 2.48 -33.67
C VAL A 2 9.26 2.76 -32.41
N SER A 3 9.48 2.08 -31.28
CA SER A 3 10.05 2.62 -30.02
C SER A 3 9.72 4.08 -29.69
N GLY A 4 9.18 4.36 -28.50
CA GLY A 4 9.04 5.75 -28.04
C GLY A 4 8.39 5.95 -26.68
N LEU A 5 9.19 5.80 -25.62
CA LEU A 5 9.15 6.54 -24.34
C LEU A 5 7.80 6.68 -23.60
N VAL A 6 7.55 5.75 -22.67
CA VAL A 6 6.72 6.04 -21.49
C VAL A 6 7.64 6.67 -20.44
N GLY A 7 7.60 8.00 -20.35
CA GLY A 7 8.41 8.77 -19.41
C GLY A 7 7.94 8.58 -17.96
N ASN A 8 8.91 8.28 -17.09
CA ASN A 8 8.82 8.41 -15.64
C ASN A 8 8.28 9.80 -15.25
N VAL A 9 7.29 9.86 -14.37
CA VAL A 9 6.87 11.13 -13.76
C VAL A 9 7.02 11.01 -12.24
N GLY A 10 8.15 11.50 -11.74
CA GLY A 10 8.35 11.83 -10.35
C GLY A 10 7.42 12.97 -9.92
N ILE A 11 6.87 12.86 -8.71
CA ILE A 11 6.00 13.87 -8.12
C ILE A 11 6.90 14.99 -7.57
N ILE A 12 6.81 16.18 -8.17
CA ILE A 12 7.33 17.42 -7.57
C ILE A 12 6.17 18.11 -6.88
N VAL A 13 6.18 18.12 -5.55
CA VAL A 13 5.34 19.01 -4.74
C VAL A 13 6.05 20.37 -4.70
N ALA A 14 5.67 21.28 -5.60
CA ALA A 14 6.15 22.65 -5.56
C ALA A 14 5.24 23.48 -4.65
N PHE A 15 5.61 23.62 -3.37
CA PHE A 15 5.18 24.79 -2.61
C PHE A 15 5.87 26.00 -3.23
N LYS A 16 5.09 26.97 -3.71
CA LYS A 16 5.62 28.26 -4.20
C LYS A 16 6.02 29.13 -3.01
N THR A 17 6.95 28.64 -2.21
CA THR A 17 7.83 29.45 -1.38
C THR A 17 9.07 29.76 -2.21
N ASN A 18 9.70 30.90 -1.96
CA ASN A 18 10.91 31.33 -2.66
C ASN A 18 12.07 30.41 -2.23
N ILE A 19 12.23 29.25 -2.89
CA ILE A 19 13.23 28.23 -2.54
C ILE A 19 14.50 28.50 -3.34
N GLN A 20 15.29 29.47 -2.89
CA GLN A 20 16.74 29.42 -3.07
C GLN A 20 17.33 28.92 -1.76
N GLY A 21 17.75 27.64 -1.71
CA GLY A 21 18.59 27.13 -0.62
C GLY A 21 18.08 25.95 0.23
N LEU A 22 16.90 25.36 -0.03
CA LEU A 22 16.60 24.08 0.63
C LEU A 22 17.39 22.94 -0.04
N LYS A 23 18.33 22.35 0.72
CA LYS A 23 18.77 20.98 0.48
C LYS A 23 17.52 20.11 0.34
N MET A 24 17.47 19.28 -0.70
CA MET A 24 16.47 18.21 -0.82
C MET A 24 16.60 17.30 0.39
N MET A 25 15.84 17.57 1.46
CA MET A 25 15.68 16.63 2.57
C MET A 25 15.09 15.36 1.98
N LYS A 26 15.76 14.23 2.18
CA LYS A 26 15.16 12.94 1.87
C LYS A 26 13.93 12.80 2.77
N TYR A 27 12.77 12.46 2.21
CA TYR A 27 11.52 12.25 2.96
C TYR A 27 11.72 11.30 4.16
N THR A 28 12.66 10.37 4.01
CA THR A 28 13.12 9.42 5.03
C THR A 28 13.82 10.04 6.24
N GLU A 29 14.29 11.29 6.20
CA GLU A 29 14.92 11.94 7.36
C GLU A 29 13.87 12.41 8.39
N SER A 30 12.66 12.75 7.95
CA SER A 30 11.57 13.21 8.84
C SER A 30 10.70 12.06 9.35
N PHE A 31 10.58 10.98 8.57
CA PHE A 31 9.84 9.76 8.93
C PHE A 31 10.62 8.54 8.41
N PRO A 32 11.70 8.11 9.09
CA PRO A 32 12.46 6.94 8.66
C PRO A 32 11.59 5.69 8.82
N ILE A 33 11.14 5.14 7.69
CA ILE A 33 10.56 3.79 7.67
C ILE A 33 11.75 2.82 7.68
N GLN A 34 11.85 2.04 8.75
CA GLN A 34 12.85 0.98 8.83
C GLN A 34 12.32 -0.27 8.14
N PHE A 35 13.06 -0.71 7.13
CA PHE A 35 12.83 -1.98 6.43
C PHE A 35 13.87 -3.01 6.88
N ALA A 36 13.56 -4.29 6.76
CA ALA A 36 14.53 -5.39 6.84
C ALA A 36 14.27 -6.39 5.70
N PRO A 37 14.45 -5.97 4.43
CA PRO A 37 13.81 -6.63 3.30
C PRO A 37 14.65 -7.80 2.74
N VAL A 38 15.90 -7.94 3.16
CA VAL A 38 16.80 -9.04 2.81
C VAL A 38 16.62 -10.16 3.84
N ALA A 39 16.35 -11.37 3.38
CA ALA A 39 16.18 -12.51 4.27
C ALA A 39 17.52 -13.02 4.84
N HIS A 40 17.46 -13.73 5.97
CA HIS A 40 18.63 -14.40 6.53
C HIS A 40 19.23 -15.36 5.50
N VAL A 41 20.55 -15.36 5.35
CA VAL A 41 21.24 -16.13 4.28
C VAL A 41 20.93 -17.63 4.33
N ASP A 42 20.89 -18.21 5.53
CA ASP A 42 20.59 -19.64 5.72
C ASP A 42 19.11 -20.00 5.44
N ALA A 43 18.22 -19.01 5.33
CA ALA A 43 16.83 -19.24 4.95
C ALA A 43 16.61 -19.18 3.43
N VAL A 44 17.64 -18.84 2.65
CA VAL A 44 17.53 -18.57 1.21
C VAL A 44 18.24 -19.66 0.42
N ILE A 45 17.49 -20.35 -0.44
CA ILE A 45 18.02 -21.36 -1.35
C ILE A 45 17.82 -20.86 -2.78
N LYS A 46 18.93 -20.72 -3.52
CA LYS A 46 18.93 -20.24 -4.92
C LYS A 46 19.38 -21.32 -5.89
N ARG A 47 18.72 -21.36 -7.03
CA ARG A 47 19.09 -22.07 -8.26
C ARG A 47 19.06 -21.10 -9.42
N SER A 48 19.40 -21.56 -10.63
CA SER A 48 19.57 -20.70 -11.82
C SER A 48 18.42 -19.71 -12.01
N GLN A 49 17.17 -20.18 -12.01
CA GLN A 49 15.97 -19.36 -12.25
C GLN A 49 14.97 -19.39 -11.10
N PHE A 50 15.29 -20.11 -10.01
CA PHE A 50 14.38 -20.35 -8.92
C PHE A 50 15.02 -19.99 -7.58
N ARG A 51 14.29 -19.25 -6.75
CA ARG A 51 14.67 -18.97 -5.37
C ARG A 51 13.51 -19.31 -4.45
N VAL A 52 13.81 -20.00 -3.36
CA VAL A 52 12.90 -20.15 -2.23
C VAL A 52 13.51 -19.50 -0.99
N THR A 53 12.70 -18.77 -0.24
CA THR A 53 13.04 -18.24 1.07
C THR A 53 12.08 -18.83 2.11
N VAL A 54 12.61 -19.45 3.15
CA VAL A 54 11.83 -20.03 4.24
C VAL A 54 11.67 -19.00 5.35
N LEU A 55 10.56 -18.27 5.35
CA LEU A 55 10.34 -17.15 6.29
C LEU A 55 9.82 -17.64 7.64
N THR A 56 8.97 -18.67 7.62
CA THR A 56 8.56 -19.44 8.79
C THR A 56 8.37 -20.89 8.37
N SER A 57 8.08 -21.78 9.33
CA SER A 57 7.71 -23.15 8.99
C SER A 57 6.41 -23.27 8.18
N ARG A 58 5.58 -22.22 8.09
CA ARG A 58 4.28 -22.17 7.38
C ARG A 58 4.23 -21.09 6.29
N LEU A 59 5.31 -20.34 6.07
CA LEU A 59 5.40 -19.26 5.09
C LEU A 59 6.66 -19.40 4.23
N LEU A 60 6.45 -19.63 2.93
CA LEU A 60 7.51 -19.67 1.93
C LEU A 60 7.35 -18.50 0.97
N ARG A 61 8.45 -17.86 0.60
CA ARG A 61 8.51 -16.98 -0.59
C ARG A 61 9.15 -17.76 -1.73
N LEU A 62 8.50 -17.78 -2.88
CA LEU A 62 8.93 -18.47 -4.10
C LEU A 62 9.13 -17.42 -5.19
N GLU A 63 10.31 -17.39 -5.77
CA GLU A 63 10.59 -16.52 -6.90
C GLU A 63 11.05 -17.33 -8.10
N PHE A 64 10.46 -17.03 -9.25
CA PHE A 64 10.93 -17.47 -10.55
C PHE A 64 11.42 -16.26 -11.33
N SER A 65 12.64 -16.34 -11.87
CA SER A 65 13.24 -15.30 -12.68
C SER A 65 13.86 -15.88 -13.94
N PRO A 66 13.36 -15.51 -15.15
CA PRO A 66 13.95 -15.94 -16.40
C PRO A 66 15.44 -15.60 -16.54
N THR A 67 15.88 -14.50 -15.92
CA THR A 67 17.28 -14.02 -15.97
C THR A 67 18.14 -14.51 -14.80
N GLY A 68 17.53 -15.15 -13.79
CA GLY A 68 18.22 -15.50 -12.53
C GLY A 68 18.47 -14.32 -11.58
N GLU A 69 17.99 -13.13 -11.91
CA GLU A 69 18.03 -11.96 -11.04
C GLU A 69 16.77 -11.92 -10.15
N PHE A 70 16.96 -11.78 -8.84
CA PHE A 70 15.87 -11.83 -7.85
C PHE A 70 15.67 -10.48 -7.14
N GLU A 71 14.51 -10.27 -6.52
CA GLU A 71 14.16 -8.98 -5.89
C GLU A 71 14.34 -9.02 -4.38
N ASP A 72 15.19 -8.13 -3.86
CA ASP A 72 15.41 -8.00 -2.41
C ASP A 72 14.88 -6.69 -1.83
N ARG A 73 14.41 -5.75 -2.66
CA ARG A 73 13.78 -4.52 -2.17
C ARG A 73 12.47 -4.83 -1.43
N PRO A 74 12.06 -3.98 -0.47
CA PRO A 74 10.76 -4.12 0.16
C PRO A 74 9.67 -3.80 -0.86
N SER A 75 8.61 -4.61 -0.90
CA SER A 75 7.45 -4.31 -1.72
C SER A 75 6.48 -3.39 -0.97
N GLN A 76 5.45 -2.91 -1.66
CA GLN A 76 4.40 -2.11 -1.03
C GLN A 76 3.75 -2.82 0.17
N ALA A 77 3.74 -4.16 0.19
CA ALA A 77 3.10 -4.95 1.24
C ALA A 77 4.08 -5.68 2.18
N LEU A 78 5.30 -6.00 1.73
CA LEU A 78 6.19 -6.93 2.43
C LEU A 78 7.57 -6.30 2.67
N TRP A 79 7.86 -6.01 3.93
CA TRP A 79 8.93 -5.11 4.39
C TRP A 79 10.04 -5.81 5.19
N TYR A 80 9.73 -6.92 5.84
CA TYR A 80 10.58 -7.57 6.87
C TYR A 80 10.81 -9.05 6.56
N ARG A 81 11.77 -9.35 5.70
CA ARG A 81 12.14 -10.74 5.33
C ARG A 81 13.26 -11.32 6.19
N GLU A 82 13.97 -10.49 6.94
CA GLU A 82 14.94 -10.93 7.94
C GLU A 82 14.21 -11.56 9.15
N GLN A 83 13.95 -12.86 9.06
CA GLN A 83 13.27 -13.65 10.10
C GLN A 83 14.21 -14.71 10.68
N PRO A 84 13.96 -15.17 11.93
CA PRO A 84 14.67 -16.33 12.48
C PRO A 84 14.54 -17.54 11.55
N VAL A 85 15.67 -18.20 11.28
CA VAL A 85 15.73 -19.34 10.36
C VAL A 85 14.97 -20.52 10.97
N PRO A 86 13.87 -20.99 10.36
CA PRO A 86 13.17 -22.17 10.83
C PRO A 86 13.98 -23.44 10.49
N LYS A 87 13.68 -24.55 11.16
CA LYS A 87 14.22 -25.85 10.75
C LYS A 87 13.57 -26.29 9.44
N PHE A 88 14.38 -26.66 8.47
CA PHE A 88 13.94 -27.27 7.22
C PHE A 88 15.04 -28.17 6.65
N GLU A 89 14.64 -29.09 5.78
CA GLU A 89 15.52 -29.94 4.99
C GLU A 89 15.34 -29.59 3.52
N VAL A 90 16.40 -29.72 2.74
CA VAL A 90 16.40 -29.43 1.30
C VAL A 90 17.22 -30.48 0.58
N GLY A 91 16.80 -30.82 -0.63
CA GLY A 91 17.61 -31.62 -1.52
C GLY A 91 17.04 -31.70 -2.92
N GLU A 92 17.71 -32.49 -3.74
CA GLU A 92 17.40 -32.64 -5.14
C GLU A 92 17.53 -34.10 -5.54
N GLU A 93 16.57 -34.57 -6.33
CA GLU A 93 16.59 -35.91 -6.89
C GLU A 93 15.93 -35.89 -8.26
N ASN A 94 16.57 -36.48 -9.27
CA ASN A 94 16.02 -36.61 -10.63
C ASN A 94 15.53 -35.27 -11.24
N GLY A 95 16.25 -34.16 -11.00
CA GLY A 95 15.88 -32.83 -11.50
C GLY A 95 14.75 -32.15 -10.73
N ARG A 96 14.23 -32.77 -9.66
CA ARG A 96 13.25 -32.19 -8.75
C ARG A 96 13.92 -31.68 -7.49
N PHE A 97 13.60 -30.44 -7.15
CA PHE A 97 13.91 -29.81 -5.88
C PHE A 97 12.82 -30.14 -4.87
N TYR A 98 13.23 -30.51 -3.65
CA TYR A 98 12.34 -30.65 -2.51
C TYR A 98 12.79 -29.79 -1.33
N LEU A 99 11.83 -29.25 -0.60
CA LEU A 99 12.07 -28.54 0.66
C LEU A 99 11.00 -28.91 1.68
N ASN A 100 11.42 -29.37 2.84
CA ASN A 100 10.54 -29.84 3.90
C ASN A 100 10.73 -28.99 5.14
N THR A 101 9.68 -28.32 5.60
CA THR A 101 9.60 -27.74 6.94
C THR A 101 8.78 -28.67 7.85
N ASN A 102 8.58 -28.28 9.11
CA ASN A 102 7.65 -28.99 9.99
C ASN A 102 6.20 -29.04 9.47
N HIS A 103 5.79 -28.13 8.59
CA HIS A 103 4.41 -28.01 8.13
C HIS A 103 4.21 -28.10 6.61
N LEU A 104 5.27 -27.93 5.83
CA LEU A 104 5.19 -27.80 4.38
C LEU A 104 6.17 -28.74 3.69
N GLN A 105 5.73 -29.35 2.59
CA GLN A 105 6.57 -30.08 1.66
C GLN A 105 6.42 -29.43 0.28
N LEU A 106 7.44 -28.68 -0.12
CA LEU A 106 7.53 -28.03 -1.41
C LEU A 106 8.21 -28.98 -2.40
N ASN A 107 7.64 -29.12 -3.59
CA ASN A 107 8.26 -29.79 -4.73
C ASN A 107 8.31 -28.84 -5.93
N TYR A 108 9.47 -28.74 -6.58
CA TYR A 108 9.65 -27.94 -7.78
C TYR A 108 10.50 -28.66 -8.85
N GLN A 109 10.04 -28.66 -10.10
CA GLN A 109 10.79 -29.16 -11.24
C GLN A 109 11.78 -28.09 -11.76
N LEU A 110 13.09 -28.33 -11.62
CA LEU A 110 14.12 -27.28 -11.80
C LEU A 110 14.31 -26.78 -13.23
N ASP A 111 14.02 -27.61 -14.23
CA ASP A 111 14.08 -27.28 -15.66
C ASP A 111 12.77 -26.70 -16.19
N ALA A 112 11.76 -26.49 -15.33
CA ALA A 112 10.52 -25.85 -15.74
C ALA A 112 10.77 -24.39 -16.17
N PRO A 113 10.24 -23.96 -17.33
CA PRO A 113 10.50 -22.62 -17.88
C PRO A 113 9.73 -21.50 -17.16
N GLN A 114 8.83 -21.86 -16.23
CA GLN A 114 8.04 -20.98 -15.37
C GLN A 114 7.34 -21.85 -14.31
N PHE A 115 6.66 -21.23 -13.33
CA PHE A 115 5.74 -22.01 -12.48
C PHE A 115 4.54 -22.53 -13.29
N THR A 116 4.29 -23.84 -13.18
CA THR A 116 3.13 -24.54 -13.76
C THR A 116 2.53 -25.49 -12.71
N PRO A 117 1.26 -25.91 -12.84
CA PRO A 117 0.64 -26.85 -11.91
C PRO A 117 1.42 -28.16 -11.73
N GLU A 118 2.05 -28.66 -12.79
CA GLU A 118 2.83 -29.92 -12.80
C GLU A 118 4.23 -29.74 -12.19
N ALA A 119 4.78 -28.54 -12.33
CA ALA A 119 6.13 -28.22 -11.92
C ALA A 119 6.20 -27.81 -10.44
N LEU A 120 5.20 -27.11 -9.91
CA LEU A 120 5.21 -26.53 -8.56
C LEU A 120 4.01 -26.99 -7.74
N ASN A 121 4.27 -27.66 -6.62
CA ASN A 121 3.25 -27.98 -5.61
C ASN A 121 3.79 -27.88 -4.19
N ILE A 122 2.89 -27.61 -3.25
CA ILE A 122 3.19 -27.59 -1.81
C ILE A 122 2.12 -28.39 -1.06
N ALA A 123 2.55 -29.41 -0.32
CA ALA A 123 1.69 -30.17 0.57
C ALA A 123 1.75 -29.63 2.00
N LEU A 124 0.60 -29.54 2.65
CA LEU A 124 0.47 -29.28 4.09
C LEU A 124 0.54 -30.61 4.83
N THR A 125 1.55 -30.77 5.70
CA THR A 125 1.80 -32.04 6.41
C THR A 125 0.71 -32.41 7.40
N GLU A 126 -0.03 -31.43 7.91
CA GLU A 126 -1.06 -31.62 8.95
C GLU A 126 -2.31 -32.35 8.44
N ASN A 127 -2.67 -32.15 7.18
CA ASN A 127 -3.93 -32.65 6.61
C ASN A 127 -3.79 -33.23 5.19
N ASN A 128 -2.56 -33.38 4.68
CA ASN A 128 -2.24 -33.85 3.32
C ASN A 128 -2.92 -33.05 2.19
N THR A 129 -3.34 -31.81 2.46
CA THR A 129 -3.82 -30.93 1.39
C THR A 129 -2.64 -30.54 0.51
N VAL A 130 -2.76 -30.77 -0.80
CA VAL A 130 -1.73 -30.41 -1.79
C VAL A 130 -2.25 -29.27 -2.63
N TRP A 131 -1.55 -28.15 -2.60
CA TRP A 131 -1.76 -27.05 -3.52
C TRP A 131 -0.83 -27.21 -4.72
N HIS A 132 -1.37 -27.04 -5.93
CA HIS A 132 -0.62 -26.91 -7.17
C HIS A 132 -0.67 -25.46 -7.63
N TYR A 133 0.39 -25.01 -8.30
CA TYR A 133 0.42 -23.66 -8.85
C TYR A 133 -0.80 -23.41 -9.76
N GLY A 134 -1.55 -22.35 -9.47
CA GLY A 134 -2.75 -21.97 -10.22
C GLY A 134 -4.05 -22.58 -9.70
N ASP A 135 -4.02 -23.41 -8.66
CA ASP A 135 -5.24 -23.91 -8.03
C ASP A 135 -6.13 -22.75 -7.55
N ALA A 136 -7.43 -22.83 -7.87
CA ALA A 136 -8.41 -21.90 -7.35
C ALA A 136 -8.62 -22.09 -5.84
N ASN A 137 -8.96 -21.01 -5.14
CA ASN A 137 -9.22 -21.05 -3.71
C ASN A 137 -10.70 -20.71 -3.39
N PRO A 138 -11.67 -21.57 -3.76
CA PRO A 138 -13.09 -21.27 -3.61
C PRO A 138 -13.55 -21.15 -2.15
N LEU A 139 -12.72 -21.59 -1.19
CA LEU A 139 -12.97 -21.49 0.24
C LEU A 139 -12.28 -20.27 0.89
N ASN A 140 -11.72 -19.36 0.10
CA ASN A 140 -11.17 -18.11 0.58
C ASN A 140 -12.27 -17.27 1.24
N LEU A 141 -11.97 -16.73 2.42
CA LEU A 141 -12.90 -15.93 3.22
C LEU A 141 -12.94 -14.46 2.77
N GLN A 142 -12.30 -14.16 1.65
CA GLN A 142 -12.13 -12.84 1.06
C GLN A 142 -11.41 -11.86 1.99
N GLY A 143 -11.07 -10.70 1.44
CA GLY A 143 -10.32 -9.65 2.10
C GLY A 143 -11.01 -8.30 2.00
N THR A 144 -10.28 -7.31 1.50
CA THR A 144 -10.77 -5.93 1.38
C THR A 144 -11.08 -5.60 -0.07
N THR A 145 -11.91 -4.57 -0.28
CA THR A 145 -11.96 -3.87 -1.56
C THR A 145 -11.20 -2.55 -1.47
N ARG A 146 -10.78 -2.00 -2.61
CA ARG A 146 -10.06 -0.73 -2.67
C ARG A 146 -10.92 0.47 -2.29
N THR A 147 -12.21 0.48 -2.64
CA THR A 147 -13.11 1.60 -2.37
C THR A 147 -14.56 1.15 -2.26
N LEU A 148 -15.34 1.84 -1.43
CA LEU A 148 -16.80 1.73 -1.34
C LEU A 148 -17.51 2.91 -2.04
N ASP A 149 -16.77 3.78 -2.72
CA ASP A 149 -17.36 4.91 -3.42
C ASP A 149 -18.38 4.43 -4.45
N ARG A 150 -19.63 4.92 -4.32
CA ARG A 150 -20.78 4.53 -5.16
C ARG A 150 -21.19 3.06 -5.03
N ALA A 151 -20.72 2.36 -4.01
CA ALA A 151 -21.25 1.04 -3.66
C ALA A 151 -22.68 1.21 -3.13
N ASP A 152 -23.60 0.41 -3.67
CA ASP A 152 -24.97 0.27 -3.17
C ASP A 152 -25.23 -1.22 -2.91
N GLY A 153 -25.16 -1.60 -1.64
CA GLY A 153 -25.28 -2.99 -1.21
C GLY A 153 -23.98 -3.79 -1.29
N ALA A 154 -24.10 -5.10 -1.57
CA ALA A 154 -22.99 -6.03 -1.59
C ALA A 154 -22.06 -5.80 -2.80
N ILE A 155 -20.76 -5.97 -2.58
CA ILE A 155 -19.74 -5.79 -3.60
C ILE A 155 -18.73 -6.93 -3.57
N ASP A 156 -18.03 -7.11 -4.68
CA ASP A 156 -16.94 -8.07 -4.76
C ASP A 156 -15.74 -7.61 -3.93
N LEU A 157 -15.12 -8.58 -3.25
CA LEU A 157 -13.93 -8.41 -2.44
C LEU A 157 -12.73 -9.09 -3.13
N GLU A 158 -11.53 -8.62 -2.85
CA GLU A 158 -10.31 -9.32 -3.25
C GLU A 158 -10.07 -10.54 -2.36
N GLU A 159 -9.26 -11.50 -2.82
CA GLU A 159 -8.87 -12.64 -1.97
C GLU A 159 -8.13 -12.16 -0.72
N GLY A 160 -8.52 -12.72 0.43
CA GLY A 160 -7.88 -12.45 1.72
C GLY A 160 -6.82 -13.47 2.07
N LEU A 161 -6.16 -13.25 3.21
CA LEU A 161 -5.14 -14.15 3.75
C LEU A 161 -5.72 -15.43 4.38
N LEU A 162 -7.04 -15.47 4.63
CA LEU A 162 -7.70 -16.59 5.30
C LEU A 162 -8.60 -17.35 4.33
N SER A 163 -8.47 -18.66 4.36
CA SER A 163 -9.20 -19.64 3.55
C SER A 163 -9.39 -20.92 4.34
N ARG A 164 -10.57 -21.54 4.21
CA ARG A 164 -10.84 -22.86 4.81
C ARG A 164 -10.11 -24.00 4.11
N SER A 165 -9.52 -23.76 2.94
CA SER A 165 -8.57 -24.70 2.29
C SER A 165 -7.27 -24.86 3.09
N GLY A 166 -7.03 -23.96 4.04
CA GLY A 166 -5.84 -23.95 4.90
C GLY A 166 -4.58 -23.39 4.26
N TRP A 167 -4.69 -22.88 3.04
CA TRP A 167 -3.61 -22.20 2.34
C TRP A 167 -4.11 -20.97 1.59
N VAL A 168 -3.21 -20.01 1.40
CA VAL A 168 -3.37 -18.84 0.52
C VAL A 168 -2.06 -18.54 -0.17
N VAL A 169 -2.14 -18.05 -1.41
CA VAL A 169 -1.01 -17.51 -2.16
C VAL A 169 -1.19 -16.01 -2.29
N TYR A 170 -0.20 -15.24 -1.84
CA TYR A 170 -0.14 -13.80 -2.11
C TYR A 170 0.84 -13.55 -3.26
N ASP A 171 0.32 -13.04 -4.39
CA ASP A 171 1.12 -12.68 -5.56
C ASP A 171 1.65 -11.24 -5.44
N ASP A 172 2.97 -11.13 -5.22
CA ASP A 172 3.70 -9.86 -5.07
C ASP A 172 4.39 -9.43 -6.40
N SER A 173 4.27 -10.23 -7.47
CA SER A 173 5.04 -10.09 -8.72
C SER A 173 4.86 -8.74 -9.41
N LYS A 174 3.66 -8.15 -9.30
CA LYS A 174 3.28 -6.89 -9.97
C LYS A 174 3.28 -5.68 -9.03
N ARG A 175 3.64 -5.87 -7.76
CA ARG A 175 3.60 -4.80 -6.75
C ARG A 175 4.79 -3.85 -6.92
N LEU A 176 4.56 -2.58 -6.60
CA LEU A 176 5.61 -1.57 -6.51
C LEU A 176 6.60 -1.92 -5.39
N VAL A 177 7.83 -1.45 -5.54
CA VAL A 177 8.91 -1.66 -4.57
C VAL A 177 9.47 -0.31 -4.12
N PHE A 178 10.03 -0.27 -2.92
CA PHE A 178 10.74 0.91 -2.44
C PHE A 178 12.17 0.95 -3.00
N ASP A 179 12.57 2.10 -3.50
CA ASP A 179 13.98 2.37 -3.86
C ASP A 179 14.81 2.75 -2.62
N GLU A 180 16.11 2.92 -2.83
CA GLU A 180 17.08 3.35 -1.81
C GLU A 180 16.80 4.72 -1.16
N THR A 181 15.91 5.51 -1.75
CA THR A 181 15.47 6.80 -1.19
C THR A 181 14.17 6.67 -0.38
N GLY A 182 13.57 5.47 -0.33
CA GLY A 182 12.29 5.22 0.32
C GLY A 182 11.09 5.61 -0.54
N TRP A 183 11.27 5.79 -1.85
CA TRP A 183 10.18 6.08 -2.79
C TRP A 183 9.67 4.83 -3.48
N LEU A 184 8.36 4.76 -3.72
CA LEU A 184 7.76 3.69 -4.51
C LEU A 184 8.12 3.84 -6.00
N THR A 185 8.62 2.76 -6.58
CA THR A 185 8.98 2.65 -7.99
C THR A 185 8.50 1.31 -8.58
N ASN A 186 8.46 1.23 -9.91
CA ASN A 186 8.20 -0.03 -10.60
C ASN A 186 9.33 -1.02 -10.30
N ARG A 187 8.96 -2.30 -10.14
CA ARG A 187 9.93 -3.39 -9.97
C ARG A 187 10.89 -3.50 -11.15
N ASN A 188 10.40 -3.19 -12.36
CA ASN A 188 11.10 -3.37 -13.64
C ASN A 188 11.56 -4.82 -13.86
N ALA A 189 10.79 -5.78 -13.34
CA ALA A 189 11.08 -7.19 -13.47
C ALA A 189 10.97 -7.66 -14.95
N PRO A 190 11.79 -8.64 -15.37
CA PRO A 190 11.70 -9.20 -16.71
C PRO A 190 10.34 -9.89 -16.93
N ALA A 191 9.92 -9.97 -18.19
CA ALA A 191 8.69 -10.67 -18.55
C ALA A 191 8.76 -12.15 -18.12
N GLY A 192 7.74 -12.62 -17.39
CA GLY A 192 7.70 -13.98 -16.83
C GLY A 192 8.25 -14.10 -15.40
N TYR A 193 8.78 -13.03 -14.80
CA TYR A 193 9.13 -13.02 -13.39
C TYR A 193 7.91 -13.23 -12.49
N GLN A 194 8.07 -14.03 -11.44
CA GLN A 194 7.05 -14.33 -10.44
C GLN A 194 7.64 -14.24 -9.03
N ASP A 195 6.89 -13.69 -8.08
CA ASP A 195 7.23 -13.56 -6.66
C ASP A 195 5.98 -13.84 -5.81
N LEU A 196 5.92 -15.05 -5.26
CA LEU A 196 4.75 -15.61 -4.60
C LEU A 196 5.06 -15.87 -3.13
N TYR A 197 4.11 -15.56 -2.25
CA TYR A 197 4.17 -15.93 -0.84
C TYR A 197 3.10 -16.97 -0.57
N PHE A 198 3.54 -18.19 -0.25
CA PHE A 198 2.66 -19.29 0.11
C PHE A 198 2.50 -19.37 1.63
N PHE A 199 1.27 -19.16 2.11
CA PHE A 199 0.88 -19.33 3.50
C PHE A 199 0.16 -20.66 3.63
N GLY A 200 0.76 -21.66 4.28
CA GLY A 200 0.14 -22.96 4.55
C GLY A 200 -0.06 -23.19 6.04
N TYR A 201 -1.18 -22.72 6.56
CA TYR A 201 -1.46 -22.65 7.99
C TYR A 201 -2.51 -23.68 8.45
N GLY A 202 -3.08 -24.47 7.54
CA GLY A 202 -4.09 -25.47 7.88
C GLY A 202 -5.31 -24.81 8.54
N THR A 203 -5.61 -25.18 9.78
CA THR A 203 -6.71 -24.56 10.53
C THR A 203 -6.28 -23.43 11.47
N ASP A 204 -4.97 -23.15 11.56
CA ASP A 204 -4.43 -22.13 12.44
C ASP A 204 -4.40 -20.73 11.80
N TYR A 205 -5.58 -20.14 11.68
CA TYR A 205 -5.76 -18.80 11.11
C TYR A 205 -5.00 -17.70 11.85
N LYS A 206 -4.76 -17.87 13.15
CA LYS A 206 -4.02 -16.87 13.95
C LYS A 206 -2.55 -16.87 13.57
N VAL A 207 -1.97 -18.05 13.33
CA VAL A 207 -0.60 -18.16 12.83
C VAL A 207 -0.47 -17.55 11.45
N CYS A 208 -1.45 -17.70 10.55
CA CYS A 208 -1.45 -16.99 9.26
C CYS A 208 -1.29 -15.48 9.41
N LEU A 209 -2.16 -14.87 10.24
CA LEU A 209 -2.11 -13.42 10.48
C LEU A 209 -0.83 -13.00 11.19
N SER A 210 -0.33 -13.82 12.12
CA SER A 210 0.94 -13.56 12.80
C SER A 210 2.13 -13.65 11.83
N ASP A 211 2.14 -14.61 10.92
CA ASP A 211 3.20 -14.78 9.93
C ASP A 211 3.17 -13.66 8.90
N PHE A 212 1.97 -13.21 8.48
CA PHE A 212 1.82 -12.01 7.67
C PHE A 212 2.35 -10.77 8.39
N ALA A 213 1.99 -10.56 9.66
CA ALA A 213 2.47 -9.43 10.45
C ALA A 213 3.99 -9.43 10.63
N LYS A 214 4.64 -10.60 10.69
CA LYS A 214 6.11 -10.70 10.73
C LYS A 214 6.75 -10.09 9.48
N VAL A 215 6.15 -10.28 8.31
CA VAL A 215 6.74 -9.88 7.02
C VAL A 215 6.21 -8.54 6.48
N ALA A 216 4.96 -8.20 6.76
CA ALA A 216 4.33 -6.94 6.37
C ALA A 216 4.51 -5.82 7.41
N GLY A 217 4.83 -6.21 8.65
CA GLY A 217 4.87 -5.31 9.80
C GLY A 217 3.61 -5.45 10.66
N PRO A 218 3.74 -5.28 11.99
CA PRO A 218 2.61 -5.37 12.89
C PRO A 218 1.65 -4.20 12.69
N ALA A 219 0.35 -4.46 12.90
CA ALA A 219 -0.62 -3.38 13.01
C ALA A 219 -0.24 -2.49 14.21
N PRO A 220 0.01 -1.18 14.01
CA PRO A 220 0.42 -0.31 15.09
C PRO A 220 -0.73 -0.13 16.08
N MET A 221 -0.39 0.05 17.36
CA MET A 221 -1.37 0.46 18.36
C MET A 221 -1.95 1.81 17.98
N VAL A 222 -3.27 1.86 17.87
CA VAL A 222 -3.98 3.13 17.67
C VAL A 222 -4.05 3.90 18.99
N PRO A 223 -4.06 5.23 18.96
CA PRO A 223 -4.27 6.02 20.16
C PRO A 223 -5.60 5.68 20.83
N ARG A 224 -5.64 5.57 22.16
CA ARG A 224 -6.85 5.15 22.90
C ARG A 224 -8.12 5.95 22.54
N TRP A 225 -7.99 7.25 22.29
CA TRP A 225 -9.12 8.12 21.95
C TRP A 225 -9.79 7.75 20.62
N SER A 226 -9.09 7.06 19.70
CA SER A 226 -9.68 6.64 18.42
C SER A 226 -10.70 5.52 18.57
N LEU A 227 -10.74 4.86 19.73
CA LEU A 227 -11.69 3.79 20.07
C LEU A 227 -12.94 4.30 20.79
N GLY A 228 -13.06 5.61 21.02
CA GLY A 228 -14.26 6.23 21.59
C GLY A 228 -15.31 6.57 20.53
N ASN A 229 -16.27 7.43 20.87
CA ASN A 229 -17.31 7.88 19.93
C ASN A 229 -16.80 8.98 19.00
N TRP A 230 -17.24 8.92 17.74
CA TRP A 230 -16.87 9.85 16.67
C TRP A 230 -18.10 10.61 16.19
N TRP A 231 -17.98 11.92 16.07
CA TRP A 231 -18.95 12.76 15.39
C TRP A 231 -18.42 13.15 14.02
N SER A 232 -19.21 12.90 12.98
CA SER A 232 -18.89 13.27 11.60
C SER A 232 -20.16 13.56 10.84
N ARG A 233 -20.16 14.64 10.06
CA ARG A 233 -21.26 14.98 9.15
C ARG A 233 -20.69 15.75 7.97
N TYR A 234 -21.12 15.40 6.76
CA TYR A 234 -20.87 16.20 5.57
C TYR A 234 -21.70 17.50 5.66
N TRP A 235 -21.08 18.55 6.19
CA TRP A 235 -21.73 19.82 6.50
C TRP A 235 -20.70 20.95 6.58
N ALA A 236 -21.07 22.13 6.08
CA ALA A 236 -20.23 23.32 6.08
C ALA A 236 -20.27 24.03 7.44
N TYR A 237 -19.73 23.39 8.47
CA TYR A 237 -19.72 23.95 9.82
C TYR A 237 -18.95 25.28 9.88
N ALA A 238 -19.56 26.27 10.50
CA ALA A 238 -18.85 27.43 11.03
C ALA A 238 -18.25 27.12 12.42
N GLU A 239 -17.24 27.88 12.83
CA GLU A 239 -16.53 27.69 14.10
C GLU A 239 -17.48 27.66 15.32
N ASP A 240 -18.38 28.63 15.40
CA ASP A 240 -19.36 28.79 16.48
C ASP A 240 -20.39 27.66 16.50
N GLU A 241 -20.99 27.34 15.35
CA GLU A 241 -21.95 26.23 15.20
C GLU A 241 -21.35 24.91 15.71
N LEU A 242 -20.10 24.63 15.37
CA LEU A 242 -19.45 23.39 15.77
C LEU A 242 -19.07 23.39 17.25
N LEU A 243 -18.65 24.53 17.81
CA LEU A 243 -18.35 24.65 19.24
C LEU A 243 -19.61 24.49 20.09
N ASP A 244 -20.71 25.11 19.69
CA ASP A 244 -22.01 24.99 20.36
C ASP A 244 -22.48 23.53 20.34
N LEU A 245 -22.32 22.82 19.22
CA LEU A 245 -22.61 21.40 19.15
C LEU A 245 -21.77 20.57 20.14
N MET A 246 -20.47 20.89 20.30
CA MET A 246 -19.64 20.20 21.29
C MET A 246 -20.10 20.49 22.72
N ASP A 247 -20.59 21.70 23.00
CA ASP A 247 -21.16 22.07 24.29
C ASP A 247 -22.46 21.32 24.56
N GLU A 248 -23.30 21.08 23.55
CA GLU A 248 -24.50 20.23 23.65
C GLU A 248 -24.15 18.77 23.99
N PHE A 249 -23.11 18.20 23.37
CA PHE A 249 -22.63 16.85 23.74
C PHE A 249 -22.24 16.78 25.23
N ILE A 250 -21.58 17.81 25.74
CA ILE A 250 -21.19 17.91 27.16
C ILE A 250 -22.42 18.08 28.05
N ALA A 251 -23.33 18.99 27.70
CA ALA A 251 -24.55 19.28 28.46
C ALA A 251 -25.49 18.07 28.57
N HIS A 252 -25.53 17.24 27.52
CA HIS A 252 -26.31 16.01 27.48
C HIS A 252 -25.55 14.76 27.99
N GLU A 253 -24.35 14.94 28.54
CA GLU A 253 -23.51 13.84 29.05
C GLU A 253 -23.25 12.73 28.01
N VAL A 254 -23.21 13.09 26.73
CA VAL A 254 -22.92 12.16 25.64
C VAL A 254 -21.40 12.14 25.41
N PRO A 255 -20.70 11.04 25.71
CA PRO A 255 -19.25 11.00 25.60
C PRO A 255 -18.82 11.06 24.14
N LEU A 256 -17.92 11.99 23.83
CA LEU A 256 -17.32 12.15 22.51
C LEU A 256 -15.80 12.12 22.62
N SER A 257 -15.14 11.46 21.67
CA SER A 257 -13.67 11.37 21.63
C SER A 257 -13.06 12.03 20.40
N VAL A 258 -13.76 11.99 19.26
CA VAL A 258 -13.29 12.55 18.00
C VAL A 258 -14.38 13.42 17.36
N CYS A 259 -13.98 14.62 16.95
CA CYS A 259 -14.77 15.49 16.10
C CYS A 259 -14.13 15.54 14.71
N ILE A 260 -14.88 15.18 13.68
CA ILE A 260 -14.48 15.31 12.28
C ILE A 260 -15.06 16.59 11.71
N VAL A 261 -14.21 17.37 11.03
CA VAL A 261 -14.66 18.51 10.21
C VAL A 261 -14.51 18.11 8.75
N ASP A 262 -15.65 18.01 8.08
CA ASP A 262 -15.72 17.60 6.68
C ASP A 262 -15.51 18.80 5.75
N MET A 263 -14.98 18.53 4.55
CA MET A 263 -14.70 19.40 3.42
C MET A 263 -14.50 20.90 3.67
N ASP A 264 -15.52 21.68 3.99
CA ASP A 264 -15.49 23.14 3.90
C ASP A 264 -14.57 23.84 4.91
N TRP A 265 -13.89 23.10 5.80
CA TRP A 265 -12.76 23.62 6.57
C TRP A 265 -11.65 24.19 5.68
N HIS A 266 -11.50 23.68 4.45
CA HIS A 266 -10.63 24.25 3.42
C HIS A 266 -11.44 24.95 2.33
N LEU A 267 -10.80 25.82 1.55
CA LEU A 267 -11.45 26.43 0.39
C LEU A 267 -11.92 25.32 -0.58
N THR A 268 -13.19 25.32 -0.95
CA THR A 268 -13.77 24.34 -1.89
C THR A 268 -14.09 24.98 -3.25
N ASN A 269 -14.11 26.31 -3.32
CA ASN A 269 -14.27 27.09 -4.54
C ASN A 269 -13.12 28.09 -4.71
N THR A 270 -12.19 27.77 -5.60
CA THR A 270 -11.05 28.64 -5.92
C THR A 270 -11.07 29.15 -7.37
N GLY A 271 -12.15 28.90 -8.12
CA GLY A 271 -12.26 29.27 -9.54
C GLY A 271 -11.28 28.55 -10.47
N ASN A 272 -10.66 27.44 -10.02
CA ASN A 272 -9.82 26.60 -10.86
C ASN A 272 -10.63 25.39 -11.40
N ASP A 273 -10.00 24.55 -12.21
CA ASP A 273 -10.66 23.38 -12.81
C ASP A 273 -11.00 22.26 -11.80
N SER A 274 -10.68 22.42 -10.51
CA SER A 274 -10.97 21.43 -9.46
C SER A 274 -12.25 21.81 -8.73
N THR A 275 -13.26 20.92 -8.77
CA THR A 275 -14.54 21.14 -8.09
C THR A 275 -14.50 20.57 -6.68
N GLY A 276 -14.68 21.40 -5.65
CA GLY A 276 -14.74 20.98 -4.24
C GLY A 276 -13.39 20.59 -3.61
N TRP A 277 -12.38 20.28 -4.42
CA TRP A 277 -11.10 19.76 -3.97
C TRP A 277 -9.95 20.68 -4.38
N THR A 278 -9.67 21.72 -3.58
CA THR A 278 -8.81 22.82 -4.07
C THR A 278 -7.47 22.98 -3.34
N GLY A 279 -7.28 22.33 -2.17
CA GLY A 279 -6.01 22.37 -1.43
C GLY A 279 -6.18 22.21 0.08
N TYR A 280 -5.21 22.70 0.88
CA TYR A 280 -5.23 22.62 2.35
C TYR A 280 -5.27 24.02 3.00
N THR A 281 -5.78 25.01 2.27
CA THR A 281 -5.91 26.39 2.74
C THR A 281 -7.22 26.52 3.51
N TRP A 282 -7.12 26.90 4.79
CA TRP A 282 -8.28 27.13 5.65
C TRP A 282 -9.27 28.13 5.03
N ASN A 283 -10.55 27.77 5.05
CA ASN A 283 -11.63 28.70 4.77
C ASN A 283 -11.78 29.64 5.98
N ARG A 284 -11.29 30.87 5.83
CA ARG A 284 -11.31 31.88 6.90
C ARG A 284 -12.69 32.48 7.16
N ASP A 285 -13.65 32.26 6.27
CA ASP A 285 -15.03 32.70 6.47
C ASP A 285 -15.74 31.79 7.47
N LEU A 286 -15.43 30.49 7.46
CA LEU A 286 -15.98 29.51 8.42
C LEU A 286 -15.10 29.36 9.67
N PHE A 287 -13.77 29.42 9.49
CA PHE A 287 -12.78 29.28 10.56
C PHE A 287 -11.81 30.46 10.56
N PRO A 288 -12.21 31.61 11.13
CA PRO A 288 -11.40 32.83 11.11
C PRO A 288 -10.03 32.65 11.79
N ASP A 289 -9.99 31.93 12.92
CA ASP A 289 -8.76 31.56 13.61
C ASP A 289 -8.71 30.06 13.94
N PRO A 290 -8.21 29.23 13.00
CA PRO A 290 -8.12 27.79 13.19
C PRO A 290 -7.30 27.37 14.41
N LYS A 291 -6.30 28.16 14.82
CA LYS A 291 -5.48 27.84 16.00
C LYS A 291 -6.29 28.03 17.27
N ALA A 292 -7.02 29.14 17.37
CA ALA A 292 -7.91 29.39 18.50
C ALA A 292 -9.04 28.36 18.55
N PHE A 293 -9.65 28.03 17.41
CA PHE A 293 -10.67 26.99 17.31
C PHE A 293 -10.18 25.63 17.85
N ILE A 294 -9.03 25.14 17.39
CA ILE A 294 -8.45 23.88 17.87
C ILE A 294 -8.15 23.95 19.38
N ALA A 295 -7.68 25.10 19.88
CA ALA A 295 -7.45 25.28 21.31
C ALA A 295 -8.76 25.20 22.13
N LYS A 296 -9.85 25.80 21.63
CA LYS A 296 -11.19 25.74 22.26
C LYS A 296 -11.75 24.31 22.30
N LEU A 297 -11.50 23.50 21.26
CA LEU A 297 -11.84 22.07 21.25
C LEU A 297 -11.04 21.30 22.31
N HIS A 298 -9.73 21.55 22.42
CA HIS A 298 -8.90 20.88 23.43
C HIS A 298 -9.29 21.23 24.87
N GLN A 299 -9.78 22.44 25.12
CA GLN A 299 -10.26 22.86 26.45
C GLN A 299 -11.50 22.07 26.90
N ARG A 300 -12.30 21.55 25.96
CA ARG A 300 -13.49 20.72 26.20
C ARG A 300 -13.17 19.24 26.47
N ASN A 301 -11.93 18.94 26.88
CA ASN A 301 -11.40 17.58 27.09
C ASN A 301 -11.47 16.65 25.86
N LEU A 302 -11.72 17.18 24.67
CA LEU A 302 -11.51 16.44 23.42
C LEU A 302 -9.98 16.38 23.16
N LYS A 303 -9.35 15.23 23.45
CA LYS A 303 -7.89 15.02 23.27
C LYS A 303 -7.57 13.85 22.32
N PRO A 304 -6.73 14.08 21.27
CA PRO A 304 -6.48 15.32 20.56
C PRO A 304 -6.67 15.21 19.03
N ARG A 305 -6.85 16.39 18.43
CA ARG A 305 -6.91 16.69 16.98
C ARG A 305 -8.28 16.42 16.34
N PRO A 306 -9.01 17.48 15.93
CA PRO A 306 -10.01 17.31 14.88
C PRO A 306 -9.38 16.55 13.72
N ILE A 307 -10.01 15.44 13.35
CA ILE A 307 -9.61 14.71 12.15
C ILE A 307 -10.28 15.45 11.00
N PHE A 308 -9.49 16.29 10.35
CA PHE A 308 -9.92 16.90 9.09
C PHE A 308 -9.95 15.81 8.03
N ILE A 309 -11.06 15.70 7.32
CA ILE A 309 -11.10 14.83 6.15
C ILE A 309 -10.11 15.40 5.13
N LEU A 310 -9.10 14.58 4.84
CA LEU A 310 -8.08 14.82 3.84
C LEU A 310 -8.26 13.77 2.76
N GLN A 311 -8.80 14.15 1.60
CA GLN A 311 -8.76 13.29 0.42
C GLN A 311 -7.64 13.77 -0.51
N LYS A 312 -6.87 12.82 -1.03
CA LYS A 312 -5.82 13.06 -2.02
C LYS A 312 -6.48 13.51 -3.34
N ALA A 313 -6.70 14.82 -3.49
CA ALA A 313 -6.99 15.40 -4.79
C ALA A 313 -5.69 15.88 -5.43
N PHE A 314 -4.97 14.95 -6.05
CA PHE A 314 -4.09 15.33 -7.15
C PHE A 314 -4.86 15.04 -8.43
N THR A 315 -5.47 16.09 -8.98
CA THR A 315 -6.02 16.06 -10.34
C THR A 315 -4.89 15.71 -11.30
N THR A 316 -4.87 14.44 -11.70
CA THR A 316 -3.93 13.84 -12.64
C THR A 316 -3.97 14.55 -13.99
N MET A 317 -2.77 14.93 -14.47
CA MET A 317 -2.35 15.16 -15.87
C MET A 317 -3.09 16.16 -16.78
N ARG A 318 -4.35 16.52 -16.55
CA ARG A 318 -5.12 17.33 -17.53
C ARG A 318 -4.63 18.77 -17.61
N SER A 319 -4.22 19.36 -16.49
CA SER A 319 -3.77 20.76 -16.42
C SER A 319 -2.40 20.99 -17.06
N ARG A 320 -1.49 20.00 -17.05
CA ARG A 320 -0.17 20.11 -17.74
C ARG A 320 -0.28 19.93 -19.25
N MET A 321 -1.19 19.09 -19.75
CA MET A 321 -1.47 18.97 -21.19
C MET A 321 -2.08 20.25 -21.76
N GLN A 322 -2.96 20.93 -21.02
CA GLN A 322 -3.51 22.22 -21.45
C GLN A 322 -2.43 23.32 -21.51
N LEU A 323 -1.50 23.34 -20.55
CA LEU A 323 -0.36 24.27 -20.57
C LEU A 323 0.57 24.00 -21.76
N TRP A 324 0.87 22.73 -22.06
CA TRP A 324 1.68 22.35 -23.23
C TRP A 324 0.97 22.61 -24.55
N HIS A 325 -0.34 22.36 -24.64
CA HIS A 325 -1.14 22.72 -25.81
C HIS A 325 -1.11 24.23 -26.00
N ASN A 326 -1.38 25.04 -24.97
CA ASN A 326 -1.37 26.50 -25.06
C ASN A 326 0.02 27.06 -25.41
N ILE A 327 1.10 26.50 -24.85
CA ILE A 327 2.49 26.88 -25.20
C ILE A 327 2.80 26.48 -26.65
N TRP A 328 2.39 25.29 -27.10
CA TRP A 328 2.56 24.84 -28.48
C TRP A 328 1.76 25.71 -29.48
N THR A 329 0.51 26.07 -29.15
CA THR A 329 -0.30 26.99 -29.97
C THR A 329 0.28 28.41 -29.98
N LEU A 330 0.91 28.85 -28.89
CA LEU A 330 1.60 30.15 -28.82
C LEU A 330 2.87 30.15 -29.69
N ILE A 331 3.66 29.06 -29.64
CA ILE A 331 4.86 28.87 -30.47
C ILE A 331 4.50 28.82 -31.96
N GLN A 332 3.40 28.15 -32.32
CA GLN A 332 2.87 28.10 -33.70
C GLN A 332 2.38 29.47 -34.18
N LYS A 333 1.76 30.29 -33.30
CA LYS A 333 1.31 31.65 -33.64
C LYS A 333 2.45 32.68 -33.74
N THR A 334 3.61 32.44 -33.11
CA THR A 334 4.79 33.32 -33.22
C THR A 334 5.67 33.05 -34.44
N LYS A 335 5.46 31.97 -35.19
CA LYS A 335 6.11 31.77 -36.49
C LYS A 335 5.33 32.52 -37.58
N ARG A 336 5.59 33.82 -37.74
CA ARG A 336 5.28 34.51 -39.00
C ARG A 336 6.18 33.98 -40.11
N PRO A 337 5.68 33.83 -41.35
CA PRO A 337 6.52 33.48 -42.49
C PRO A 337 7.37 34.71 -42.87
N SER A 338 8.69 34.59 -42.77
CA SER A 338 9.59 35.50 -43.48
C SER A 338 9.74 34.99 -44.91
N HIS A 339 9.04 35.66 -45.82
CA HIS A 339 9.39 35.68 -47.23
C HIS A 339 10.80 36.27 -47.40
N PHE A 340 11.70 35.52 -48.04
CA PHE A 340 12.40 35.88 -49.28
C PHE A 340 13.06 34.64 -49.86
#